data_AF-A0A2D7QV51-F1
#
_entry.id   AF-A0A2D7QV51-F1
#
_cell.length_a   1.000
_cell.length_b   1.000
_cell.length_c   1.000
_cell.angle_alpha   90.00
_cell.angle_beta   90.00
_cell.angle_gamma   90.00
#
_symmetry.space_group_name_H-M   'P 1'
#
loop_
_entity.id
_entity.type
_entity.pdbx_description
1 polymer ?
#
loop_
_entity_poly.entity_id
_entity_poly.type
_entity_poly.pdbx_seq_one_letter_code
_entity_poly.pdbx_strand_id
1 'polypeptide(L)'
;QGAAPDVMTVDYNDQIILDHLSLSWGIDGNSDYRGNRNMTLQWLIYSEALNRSLHRKGAHAMATSLRDCFGNTTIYGKIYSTSRNRHPTIGSGAKKGGSNWIVDFRNCVNYNWSGPTNLGGVQINCINNYYRPGPCTKNDSTPPLRIKDHDTTRAKGFIQGNYFDGMSEVFNSDNFAAIE
;
A
#
# COMPACT_ATOMS: atom_id res chain seq x y z
N GLN A 1 -8.84 -22.23 4.18
CA GLN A 1 -8.91 -21.48 2.91
C GLN A 1 -9.65 -20.16 3.11
N GLY A 2 -8.95 -19.06 3.40
CA GLY A 2 -9.55 -17.79 3.87
C GLY A 2 -9.59 -16.62 2.89
N ALA A 3 -9.30 -16.86 1.62
CA ALA A 3 -9.20 -15.86 0.57
C ALA A 3 -10.42 -15.90 -0.36
N ALA A 4 -10.70 -14.79 -1.02
CA ALA A 4 -11.58 -14.71 -2.19
C ALA A 4 -10.77 -14.19 -3.39
N PRO A 5 -11.34 -14.10 -4.60
CA PRO A 5 -10.63 -13.56 -5.75
C PRO A 5 -10.21 -12.10 -5.57
N ASP A 6 -8.94 -11.82 -5.85
CA ASP A 6 -8.46 -10.48 -6.19
C ASP A 6 -8.73 -10.17 -7.67
N VAL A 7 -8.77 -8.90 -8.05
CA VAL A 7 -8.81 -8.52 -9.49
C VAL A 7 -7.53 -8.98 -10.20
N MET A 8 -6.39 -8.79 -9.55
CA MET A 8 -5.09 -9.23 -10.06
C MET A 8 -4.24 -9.85 -8.95
N THR A 9 -3.71 -11.03 -9.24
CA THR A 9 -2.67 -11.66 -8.44
C THR A 9 -1.43 -11.84 -9.30
N VAL A 10 -0.26 -11.44 -8.80
CA VAL A 10 1.03 -11.73 -9.44
C VAL A 10 1.95 -12.34 -8.39
N ASP A 11 2.33 -13.59 -8.59
CA ASP A 11 3.13 -14.36 -7.65
C ASP A 11 4.49 -14.71 -8.25
N TYR A 12 5.56 -14.50 -7.48
CA TYR A 12 6.95 -14.92 -7.75
C TYR A 12 7.51 -14.52 -9.13
N ASN A 13 7.28 -13.26 -9.52
CA ASN A 13 7.78 -12.69 -10.77
C ASN A 13 9.23 -12.19 -10.67
N ASP A 14 9.86 -12.01 -11.84
CA ASP A 14 11.09 -11.26 -12.01
C ASP A 14 10.99 -10.38 -13.27
N GLN A 15 11.44 -9.12 -13.20
CA GLN A 15 11.54 -8.18 -14.32
C GLN A 15 10.20 -7.90 -15.02
N ILE A 16 9.24 -7.35 -14.29
CA ILE A 16 7.94 -6.97 -14.85
C ILE A 16 7.62 -5.50 -14.63
N ILE A 17 6.87 -4.93 -15.57
CA ILE A 17 6.27 -3.61 -15.47
C ILE A 17 4.76 -3.78 -15.65
N LEU A 18 3.99 -3.25 -14.70
CA LEU A 18 2.57 -3.02 -14.89
C LEU A 18 2.34 -1.53 -15.03
N ASP A 19 1.62 -1.14 -16.07
CA ASP A 19 1.48 0.25 -16.50
C ASP A 19 0.05 0.55 -16.98
N HIS A 20 -0.49 1.73 -16.63
CA HIS A 20 -1.79 2.22 -17.11
C HIS A 20 -2.98 1.27 -16.91
N LEU A 21 -2.98 0.49 -15.83
CA LEU A 21 -4.09 -0.41 -15.49
C LEU A 21 -5.05 0.23 -14.51
N SER A 22 -6.35 -0.07 -14.67
CA SER A 22 -7.40 0.25 -13.70
C SER A 22 -7.93 -1.05 -13.09
N LEU A 23 -7.82 -1.20 -11.77
CA LEU A 23 -8.22 -2.40 -11.05
C LEU A 23 -9.26 -2.05 -9.98
N SER A 24 -10.46 -2.61 -10.14
CA SER A 24 -11.61 -2.27 -9.31
C SER A 24 -12.52 -3.47 -9.03
N TRP A 25 -13.32 -3.34 -7.97
CA TRP A 25 -14.38 -4.28 -7.62
C TRP A 25 -13.91 -5.72 -7.31
N GLY A 26 -12.71 -5.87 -6.75
CA GLY A 26 -12.25 -7.16 -6.20
C GLY A 26 -13.05 -7.61 -4.97
N ILE A 27 -13.17 -8.93 -4.77
CA ILE A 27 -13.91 -9.51 -3.64
C ILE A 27 -13.03 -9.57 -2.39
N ASP A 28 -11.76 -9.97 -2.52
CA ASP A 28 -10.77 -9.88 -1.44
C ASP A 28 -10.08 -8.50 -1.49
N GLY A 29 -9.38 -8.22 -2.58
CA GLY A 29 -8.85 -6.91 -2.90
C GLY A 29 -8.65 -6.63 -4.39
N ASN A 30 -8.15 -5.43 -4.71
CA ASN A 30 -7.89 -5.07 -6.10
C ASN A 30 -6.55 -5.63 -6.59
N SER A 31 -5.56 -5.82 -5.71
CA SER A 31 -4.39 -6.61 -6.09
C SER A 31 -3.62 -7.24 -4.94
N ASP A 32 -2.95 -8.33 -5.26
CA ASP A 32 -1.98 -9.00 -4.39
C ASP A 32 -0.75 -9.42 -5.18
N TYR A 33 0.39 -8.82 -4.83
CA TYR A 33 1.68 -9.02 -5.46
C TYR A 33 2.60 -9.70 -4.47
N ARG A 34 3.11 -10.89 -4.78
CA ARG A 34 4.00 -11.64 -3.88
C ARG A 34 5.26 -12.08 -4.58
N GLY A 35 6.34 -12.19 -3.83
CA GLY A 35 7.53 -12.85 -4.34
C GLY A 35 8.34 -12.04 -5.36
N ASN A 36 8.07 -10.73 -5.46
CA ASN A 36 8.51 -9.89 -6.58
C ASN A 36 10.03 -9.71 -6.60
N ARG A 37 10.64 -9.78 -7.79
CA ARG A 37 12.02 -9.39 -8.06
C ARG A 37 12.01 -8.36 -9.19
N ASN A 38 12.59 -7.18 -8.98
CA ASN A 38 12.70 -6.14 -10.01
C ASN A 38 11.36 -5.80 -10.68
N MET A 39 10.43 -5.26 -9.90
CA MET A 39 9.07 -4.94 -10.34
C MET A 39 8.86 -3.43 -10.41
N THR A 40 8.26 -2.93 -11.48
CA THR A 40 7.74 -1.55 -11.53
C THR A 40 6.24 -1.57 -11.66
N LEU A 41 5.59 -0.79 -10.81
CA LEU A 41 4.17 -0.53 -10.89
C LEU A 41 3.98 0.98 -11.07
N GLN A 42 3.53 1.41 -12.24
CA GLN A 42 3.41 2.83 -12.58
C GLN A 42 2.07 3.19 -13.24
N TRP A 43 1.58 4.40 -12.96
CA TRP A 43 0.36 4.96 -13.57
C TRP A 43 -0.89 4.06 -13.44
N LEU A 44 -1.00 3.31 -12.34
CA LEU A 44 -2.17 2.49 -12.05
C LEU A 44 -3.23 3.26 -11.26
N ILE A 45 -4.48 2.86 -11.46
CA ILE A 45 -5.61 3.23 -10.64
C ILE A 45 -6.10 1.98 -9.89
N TYR A 46 -6.17 2.07 -8.57
CA TYR A 46 -6.89 1.10 -7.74
C TYR A 46 -8.10 1.80 -7.13
N SER A 47 -9.29 1.33 -7.42
CA SER A 47 -10.52 1.92 -6.88
C SER A 47 -11.49 0.86 -6.38
N GLU A 48 -12.11 1.10 -5.23
CA GLU A 48 -13.32 0.41 -4.76
C GLU A 48 -13.25 -1.12 -4.79
N ALA A 49 -12.50 -1.73 -3.87
CA ALA A 49 -12.73 -3.14 -3.57
C ALA A 49 -14.13 -3.32 -2.91
N LEU A 50 -14.81 -4.44 -3.18
CA LEU A 50 -16.21 -4.65 -2.81
C LEU A 50 -16.39 -4.95 -1.31
N ASN A 51 -16.64 -3.91 -0.52
CA ASN A 51 -16.64 -4.01 0.94
C ASN A 51 -17.61 -5.03 1.55
N ARG A 52 -18.86 -5.12 1.09
CA ARG A 52 -19.86 -6.10 1.58
C ARG A 52 -20.35 -6.98 0.43
N SER A 53 -19.47 -7.87 -0.02
CA SER A 53 -19.72 -8.79 -1.13
C SER A 53 -19.74 -10.25 -0.65
N LEU A 54 -19.35 -11.18 -1.51
CA LEU A 54 -19.34 -12.63 -1.30
C LEU A 54 -18.17 -13.11 -0.41
N HIS A 55 -17.40 -12.19 0.17
CA HIS A 55 -16.28 -12.55 1.02
C HIS A 55 -16.79 -13.17 2.33
N ARG A 56 -16.46 -14.45 2.57
CA ARG A 56 -16.93 -15.24 3.72
C ARG A 56 -16.60 -14.67 5.11
N LYS A 57 -15.61 -13.77 5.21
CA LYS A 57 -15.25 -13.07 6.46
C LYS A 57 -16.13 -11.83 6.72
N GLY A 58 -17.20 -11.63 5.94
CA GLY A 58 -17.99 -10.41 5.95
C GLY A 58 -17.22 -9.27 5.29
N ALA A 59 -17.24 -8.08 5.90
CA ALA A 59 -16.72 -6.89 5.25
C ALA A 59 -15.22 -6.99 4.89
N HIS A 60 -14.92 -7.00 3.59
CA HIS A 60 -13.57 -7.17 3.04
C HIS A 60 -13.41 -6.32 1.79
N ALA A 61 -12.44 -5.41 1.80
CA ALA A 61 -12.11 -4.55 0.67
C ALA A 61 -10.67 -4.08 0.84
N MET A 62 -9.72 -4.85 0.32
CA MET A 62 -8.31 -4.53 0.38
C MET A 62 -7.92 -3.77 -0.89
N ALA A 63 -7.25 -2.62 -0.78
CA ALA A 63 -6.81 -1.90 -1.98
C ALA A 63 -5.71 -2.72 -2.66
N THR A 64 -4.52 -2.81 -2.07
CA THR A 64 -3.43 -3.62 -2.62
C THR A 64 -2.50 -4.16 -1.56
N SER A 65 -1.89 -5.31 -1.84
CA SER A 65 -0.82 -5.88 -1.02
C SER A 65 0.41 -6.15 -1.86
N LEU A 66 1.56 -5.63 -1.46
CA LEU A 66 2.87 -6.02 -1.96
C LEU A 66 3.59 -6.75 -0.84
N ARG A 67 3.84 -8.05 -1.03
CA ARG A 67 4.33 -8.95 0.00
C ARG A 67 5.52 -9.76 -0.45
N ASP A 68 6.23 -10.28 0.53
CA ASP A 68 7.35 -11.19 0.35
C ASP A 68 8.33 -10.69 -0.76
N CYS A 69 8.83 -9.47 -0.60
CA CYS A 69 9.64 -8.81 -1.64
C CYS A 69 11.04 -9.44 -1.73
N PHE A 70 11.41 -9.89 -2.94
CA PHE A 70 12.69 -10.52 -3.25
C PHE A 70 13.62 -9.71 -4.16
N GLY A 71 13.37 -8.42 -4.33
CA GLY A 71 14.18 -7.52 -5.14
C GLY A 71 13.69 -6.08 -5.04
N ASN A 72 14.35 -5.18 -5.76
CA ASN A 72 13.91 -3.78 -5.82
C ASN A 72 12.53 -3.69 -6.46
N THR A 73 11.66 -2.84 -5.90
CA THR A 73 10.32 -2.61 -6.41
C THR A 73 9.99 -1.13 -6.42
N THR A 74 9.52 -0.62 -7.54
CA THR A 74 9.09 0.78 -7.69
C THR A 74 7.57 0.86 -7.77
N ILE A 75 6.98 1.75 -6.98
CA ILE A 75 5.56 2.10 -6.96
C ILE A 75 5.48 3.60 -7.21
N TYR A 76 5.12 4.00 -8.43
CA TYR A 76 5.25 5.39 -8.87
C TYR A 76 3.98 5.93 -9.55
N GLY A 77 3.60 7.17 -9.24
CA GLY A 77 2.64 7.92 -10.05
C GLY A 77 1.23 7.31 -10.08
N LYS A 78 0.80 6.66 -9.01
CA LYS A 78 -0.46 5.93 -8.96
C LYS A 78 -1.57 6.67 -8.23
N ILE A 79 -2.80 6.21 -8.42
CA ILE A 79 -3.96 6.62 -7.65
C ILE A 79 -4.50 5.41 -6.89
N TYR A 80 -4.46 5.49 -5.57
CA TYR A 80 -5.26 4.66 -4.68
C TYR A 80 -6.49 5.47 -4.26
N SER A 81 -7.66 5.03 -4.71
CA SER A 81 -8.96 5.58 -4.34
C SER A 81 -9.63 4.69 -3.29
N THR A 82 -10.88 5.02 -2.94
CA THR A 82 -11.69 4.44 -1.86
C THR A 82 -11.51 2.92 -1.69
N SER A 83 -11.02 2.51 -0.52
CA SER A 83 -11.01 1.09 -0.10
C SER A 83 -10.95 0.97 1.42
N ARG A 84 -11.36 -0.18 1.97
CA ARG A 84 -11.48 -0.35 3.43
C ARG A 84 -10.11 -0.46 4.11
N ASN A 85 -9.13 -1.12 3.50
CA ASN A 85 -7.81 -1.30 4.13
C ASN A 85 -6.72 -1.54 3.09
N ARG A 86 -5.47 -1.68 3.55
CA ARG A 86 -4.28 -1.92 2.74
C ARG A 86 -4.16 -0.89 1.63
N HIS A 87 -3.99 0.36 2.04
CA HIS A 87 -4.06 1.50 1.15
C HIS A 87 -2.72 2.22 1.00
N PRO A 88 -1.71 1.62 0.36
CA PRO A 88 -1.43 0.20 0.12
C PRO A 88 -0.86 -0.54 1.35
N THR A 89 -0.74 -1.87 1.34
CA THR A 89 0.25 -2.59 2.16
C THR A 89 1.52 -2.83 1.34
N ILE A 90 2.68 -2.43 1.85
CA ILE A 90 3.95 -2.44 1.12
C ILE A 90 5.00 -3.20 1.92
N GLY A 91 5.68 -4.15 1.28
CA GLY A 91 6.88 -4.76 1.83
C GLY A 91 6.66 -5.65 3.05
N SER A 92 5.43 -6.11 3.30
CA SER A 92 5.13 -7.01 4.42
C SER A 92 5.39 -8.48 4.06
N GLY A 93 5.44 -9.40 5.02
CA GLY A 93 5.34 -10.84 4.71
C GLY A 93 6.28 -11.71 5.52
N ALA A 94 6.08 -13.02 5.43
CA ALA A 94 6.81 -13.99 6.22
C ALA A 94 8.19 -14.31 5.62
N LYS A 95 8.36 -14.14 4.31
CA LYS A 95 9.61 -14.41 3.62
C LYS A 95 10.09 -13.15 2.93
N LYS A 96 11.24 -12.64 3.35
CA LYS A 96 11.86 -11.45 2.76
C LYS A 96 13.31 -11.79 2.50
N GLY A 97 13.80 -11.57 1.28
CA GLY A 97 15.20 -11.91 1.00
C GLY A 97 16.18 -10.82 1.44
N GLY A 98 17.20 -10.56 0.62
CA GLY A 98 18.38 -9.75 0.94
C GLY A 98 18.07 -8.41 1.60
N SER A 99 18.89 -8.05 2.60
CA SER A 99 18.74 -6.86 3.42
C SER A 99 18.90 -5.53 2.67
N ASN A 100 19.30 -5.54 1.39
CA ASN A 100 19.67 -4.35 0.61
C ASN A 100 18.64 -3.91 -0.45
N TRP A 101 17.52 -4.63 -0.59
CA TRP A 101 16.51 -4.26 -1.57
C TRP A 101 15.59 -3.16 -1.04
N ILE A 102 15.18 -2.29 -1.96
CA ILE A 102 14.37 -1.11 -1.67
C ILE A 102 13.01 -1.27 -2.32
N VAL A 103 11.96 -1.04 -1.53
CA VAL A 103 10.63 -0.75 -2.06
C VAL A 103 10.43 0.75 -2.05
N ASP A 104 10.25 1.32 -3.23
CA ASP A 104 10.27 2.75 -3.46
C ASP A 104 8.86 3.23 -3.84
N PHE A 105 8.17 3.79 -2.86
CA PHE A 105 6.79 4.28 -2.96
C PHE A 105 6.75 5.79 -3.06
N ARG A 106 6.45 6.30 -4.24
CA ARG A 106 6.62 7.73 -4.52
C ARG A 106 5.59 8.32 -5.47
N ASN A 107 5.33 9.61 -5.27
CA ASN A 107 4.46 10.42 -6.13
C ASN A 107 3.07 9.78 -6.36
N CYS A 108 2.55 9.07 -5.36
CA CYS A 108 1.23 8.44 -5.45
C CYS A 108 0.19 9.28 -4.71
N VAL A 109 -1.04 9.24 -5.20
CA VAL A 109 -2.23 9.81 -4.54
C VAL A 109 -2.91 8.71 -3.74
N ASN A 110 -3.15 8.97 -2.47
CA ASN A 110 -3.95 8.14 -1.58
C ASN A 110 -5.18 8.93 -1.16
N TYR A 111 -6.36 8.48 -1.57
CA TYR A 111 -7.61 9.17 -1.33
C TYR A 111 -8.64 8.27 -0.65
N ASN A 112 -9.36 8.83 0.32
CA ASN A 112 -10.57 8.23 0.90
C ASN A 112 -10.40 6.82 1.49
N TRP A 113 -9.29 6.59 2.19
CA TRP A 113 -9.02 5.33 2.88
C TRP A 113 -9.81 5.22 4.18
N SER A 114 -10.19 3.99 4.57
CA SER A 114 -10.66 3.69 5.95
C SER A 114 -9.57 3.08 6.84
N GLY A 115 -8.58 2.43 6.23
CA GLY A 115 -7.41 1.85 6.89
C GLY A 115 -6.12 2.38 6.25
N PRO A 116 -5.03 2.46 7.01
CA PRO A 116 -3.85 3.21 6.61
C PRO A 116 -3.05 2.51 5.50
N THR A 117 -2.07 3.24 4.97
CA THR A 117 -0.90 2.65 4.32
C THR A 117 -0.13 1.82 5.35
N ASN A 118 0.14 0.56 5.05
CA ASN A 118 0.90 -0.32 5.93
C ASN A 118 2.33 -0.47 5.39
N LEU A 119 3.30 -0.08 6.19
CA LEU A 119 4.73 -0.21 5.91
C LEU A 119 5.24 -1.50 6.55
N GLY A 120 5.78 -2.40 5.74
CA GLY A 120 6.34 -3.67 6.18
C GLY A 120 7.79 -3.54 6.64
N GLY A 121 8.35 -4.67 7.09
CA GLY A 121 9.69 -4.71 7.66
C GLY A 121 10.80 -4.93 6.63
N VAL A 122 10.85 -4.11 5.60
CA VAL A 122 11.92 -4.05 4.58
C VAL A 122 12.41 -2.61 4.43
N GLN A 123 13.37 -2.35 3.54
CA GLN A 123 13.71 -0.96 3.25
C GLN A 123 12.60 -0.32 2.42
N ILE A 124 11.98 0.75 2.93
CA ILE A 124 10.88 1.43 2.26
C ILE A 124 11.15 2.93 2.20
N ASN A 125 11.14 3.47 0.99
CA ASN A 125 11.06 4.91 0.78
C ASN A 125 9.60 5.29 0.53
N CYS A 126 9.07 6.21 1.32
CA CYS A 126 7.74 6.81 1.15
C CYS A 126 7.95 8.30 0.85
N ILE A 127 7.99 8.67 -0.42
CA ILE A 127 8.48 9.99 -0.87
C ILE A 127 7.42 10.72 -1.69
N ASN A 128 7.12 11.97 -1.33
CA ASN A 128 6.26 12.85 -2.14
C ASN A 128 4.88 12.28 -2.48
N ASN A 129 4.32 11.44 -1.60
CA ASN A 129 2.96 10.95 -1.78
C ASN A 129 1.96 11.98 -1.22
N TYR A 130 0.82 12.10 -1.88
CA TYR A 130 -0.25 12.99 -1.50
C TYR A 130 -1.37 12.19 -0.84
N TYR A 131 -1.73 12.54 0.38
CA TYR A 131 -2.80 11.92 1.15
C TYR A 131 -3.92 12.92 1.33
N ARG A 132 -5.13 12.55 0.89
CA ARG A 132 -6.34 13.34 1.10
C ARG A 132 -7.43 12.48 1.72
N PRO A 133 -7.91 12.81 2.94
CA PRO A 133 -8.99 12.09 3.57
C PRO A 133 -10.29 12.27 2.76
N GLY A 134 -11.22 11.36 2.95
CA GLY A 134 -12.54 11.43 2.34
C GLY A 134 -13.62 10.86 3.28
N PRO A 135 -14.86 10.69 2.81
CA PRO A 135 -15.98 10.20 3.63
C PRO A 135 -15.75 8.85 4.36
N CYS A 136 -14.80 8.02 3.90
CA CYS A 136 -14.44 6.75 4.51
C CYS A 136 -13.34 6.87 5.57
N THR A 137 -12.67 8.01 5.66
CA THR A 137 -11.58 8.25 6.61
C THR A 137 -12.15 8.54 8.00
N LYS A 138 -11.66 7.81 9.01
CA LYS A 138 -12.27 7.80 10.36
C LYS A 138 -12.19 9.14 11.08
N ASN A 139 -11.00 9.73 11.11
CA ASN A 139 -10.75 11.09 11.57
C ASN A 139 -9.43 11.60 10.96
N ASP A 140 -9.25 12.91 10.95
CA ASP A 140 -8.11 13.65 10.39
C ASP A 140 -6.83 13.60 11.26
N SER A 141 -6.98 13.19 12.51
CA SER A 141 -5.92 13.10 13.51
C SER A 141 -5.29 11.70 13.60
N THR A 142 -5.87 10.70 12.93
CA THR A 142 -5.33 9.34 12.89
C THR A 142 -4.17 9.29 11.90
N PRO A 143 -2.99 8.80 12.32
CA PRO A 143 -1.86 8.59 11.44
C PRO A 143 -2.25 7.77 10.18
N PRO A 144 -2.00 8.29 8.97
CA PRO A 144 -2.35 7.60 7.72
C PRO A 144 -1.37 6.47 7.37
N LEU A 145 -0.23 6.39 8.05
CA LEU A 145 0.78 5.34 7.90
C LEU A 145 0.83 4.48 9.17
N ARG A 146 1.17 3.20 9.03
CA ARG A 146 1.43 2.29 10.16
C ARG A 146 2.54 1.31 9.82
N ILE A 147 3.45 1.05 10.77
CA ILE A 147 4.32 -0.13 10.69
C ILE A 147 3.53 -1.40 10.97
N LYS A 148 3.46 -2.32 10.00
CA LYS A 148 2.68 -3.55 10.14
C LYS A 148 3.41 -4.74 9.56
N ASP A 149 4.22 -5.36 10.40
CA ASP A 149 4.90 -6.62 10.11
C ASP A 149 5.27 -7.35 11.40
N HIS A 150 5.49 -8.66 11.33
CA HIS A 150 5.95 -9.46 12.46
C HIS A 150 7.46 -9.30 12.70
N ASP A 151 8.24 -9.08 11.63
CA ASP A 151 9.69 -8.82 11.70
C ASP A 151 10.00 -7.45 11.10
N THR A 152 10.35 -6.49 11.94
CA THR A 152 10.72 -5.12 11.54
C THR A 152 12.21 -4.82 11.73
N THR A 153 13.04 -5.82 12.02
CA THR A 153 14.49 -5.65 12.29
C THR A 153 15.25 -5.01 11.13
N ARG A 154 14.73 -5.15 9.91
CA ARG A 154 15.28 -4.56 8.67
C ARG A 154 14.54 -3.32 8.19
N ALA A 155 13.51 -2.87 8.91
CA ALA A 155 12.73 -1.70 8.55
C ALA A 155 13.62 -0.45 8.64
N LYS A 156 13.85 0.19 7.50
CA LYS A 156 14.55 1.48 7.41
C LYS A 156 14.19 2.18 6.11
N GLY A 157 14.44 3.47 6.02
CA GLY A 157 14.23 4.24 4.81
C GLY A 157 13.79 5.65 5.12
N PHE A 158 13.25 6.32 4.13
CA PHE A 158 12.91 7.74 4.20
C PHE A 158 11.41 7.93 4.11
N ILE A 159 10.87 8.78 5.00
CA ILE A 159 9.51 9.30 4.90
C ILE A 159 9.65 10.81 4.76
N GLN A 160 9.49 11.34 3.54
CA GLN A 160 9.81 12.73 3.25
C GLN A 160 8.97 13.31 2.11
N GLY A 161 8.61 14.59 2.24
CA GLY A 161 7.90 15.35 1.21
C GLY A 161 6.47 14.88 0.95
N ASN A 162 5.97 13.92 1.72
CA ASN A 162 4.56 13.55 1.69
C ASN A 162 3.74 14.72 2.23
N TYR A 163 2.58 14.92 1.62
CA TYR A 163 1.65 15.98 1.98
C TYR A 163 0.32 15.37 2.42
N PHE A 164 -0.15 15.78 3.59
CA PHE A 164 -1.36 15.28 4.24
C PHE A 164 -2.40 16.41 4.26
N ASP A 165 -3.19 16.49 3.19
CA ASP A 165 -4.20 17.53 2.98
C ASP A 165 -5.35 17.38 3.97
N GLY A 166 -5.71 18.44 4.69
CA GLY A 166 -6.82 18.43 5.64
C GLY A 166 -6.62 17.49 6.82
N MET A 167 -5.38 17.10 7.13
CA MET A 167 -5.00 16.31 8.31
C MET A 167 -4.20 17.16 9.29
N SER A 168 -3.84 16.58 10.45
CA SER A 168 -3.02 17.27 11.45
C SER A 168 -1.74 17.85 10.84
N GLU A 169 -1.49 19.14 11.07
CA GLU A 169 -0.33 19.85 10.52
C GLU A 169 1.00 19.27 11.01
N VAL A 170 1.00 18.57 12.16
CA VAL A 170 2.20 17.88 12.66
C VAL A 170 2.75 16.92 11.61
N PHE A 171 1.89 16.26 10.82
CA PHE A 171 2.30 15.30 9.78
C PHE A 171 3.03 15.98 8.61
N ASN A 172 2.68 17.23 8.29
CA ASN A 172 3.34 18.02 7.25
C ASN A 172 4.66 18.61 7.74
N SER A 173 4.74 18.98 9.03
CA SER A 173 5.97 19.48 9.65
C SER A 173 7.00 18.37 9.93
N ASP A 174 6.53 17.17 10.28
CA ASP A 174 7.32 15.97 10.48
C ASP A 174 6.56 14.76 9.93
N ASN A 175 6.97 14.33 8.74
CA ASN A 175 6.40 13.17 8.06
C ASN A 175 6.50 11.87 8.87
N PHE A 176 7.43 11.73 9.83
CA PHE A 176 7.49 10.56 10.70
C PHE A 176 6.37 10.54 11.75
N ALA A 177 5.84 11.70 12.14
CA ALA A 177 4.69 11.79 13.04
C ALA A 177 3.39 11.22 12.41
N ALA A 178 3.38 11.01 11.08
CA ALA A 178 2.28 10.39 10.35
C ALA A 178 2.24 8.85 10.45
N ILE A 179 3.13 8.24 11.23
CA ILE A 179 3.21 6.80 11.48
C ILE A 179 2.61 6.48 12.86
N GLU A 180 1.63 5.58 12.89
CA GLU A 180 1.10 4.94 14.12
C GLU A 180 2.15 4.05 14.81
#